data_AF-X1NF21-F1
#
_entry.id   AF-X1NF21-F1
#
_cell.length_a   1.000
_cell.length_b   1.000
_cell.length_c   1.000
_cell.angle_alpha   90.00
_cell.angle_beta   90.00
_cell.angle_gamma   90.00
#
_symmetry.space_group_name_H-M   'P 1'
#
loop_
_entity.id
_entity.type
_entity.pdbx_description
1 polymer ?
#
loop_
_entity_poly.entity_id
_entity_poly.type
_entity_poly.pdbx_seq_one_letter_code
_entity_poly.pdbx_strand_id
1 'polypeptide(L)'
;MGANVEAIVKFTGEDQIVDFARRFVMENGVEVFNFGKHKGKPVTLVLKQEPQYYDWMMKGDFPLHTKQKLTEILNRTLLKKN
;
A
#
# COMPACT_ATOMS: atom_id res chain seq x y z
N MET A 1 -6.96 22.67 -9.61
CA MET A 1 -6.85 21.25 -10.00
C MET A 1 -5.56 20.68 -9.45
N GLY A 2 -5.65 19.64 -8.62
CA GLY A 2 -4.63 18.58 -8.47
C GLY A 2 -3.21 18.95 -8.03
N ALA A 3 -3.02 19.43 -6.79
CA ALA A 3 -1.70 19.38 -6.17
C ALA A 3 -1.87 19.14 -4.67
N ASN A 4 -1.53 17.94 -4.20
CA ASN A 4 -1.22 17.63 -2.81
C ASN A 4 -0.53 16.26 -2.82
N VAL A 5 0.71 16.26 -3.32
CA VAL A 5 1.66 15.13 -3.30
C VAL A 5 2.58 15.31 -2.08
N GLU A 6 1.99 15.68 -0.94
CA GLU A 6 2.70 15.91 0.31
C GLU A 6 2.43 14.73 1.24
N ALA A 7 3.24 13.69 1.12
CA ALA A 7 3.38 12.70 2.18
C ALA A 7 4.86 12.34 2.32
N ILE A 8 5.63 13.36 2.70
CA ILE A 8 6.72 13.34 3.68
C ILE A 8 7.54 12.03 3.73
N VAL A 9 8.68 12.12 3.06
CA VAL A 9 9.94 11.42 3.35
C VAL A 9 10.13 11.21 4.86
N LYS A 10 10.08 9.96 5.33
CA LYS A 10 10.76 9.56 6.57
C LYS A 10 11.60 8.32 6.33
N PHE A 11 12.89 8.57 6.44
CA PHE A 11 14.03 7.77 6.09
C PHE A 11 14.40 6.88 7.28
N THR A 12 14.06 5.58 7.21
CA THR A 12 14.70 4.53 8.03
C THR A 12 14.77 3.27 7.17
N GLY A 13 15.98 2.98 6.67
CA GLY A 13 16.28 1.93 5.71
C GLY A 13 16.31 0.54 6.33
N GLU A 14 15.14 -0.01 6.61
CA GLU A 14 14.97 -1.46 6.78
C GLU A 14 13.90 -1.91 5.79
N ASP A 15 14.23 -2.93 5.00
CA ASP A 15 13.30 -3.63 4.11
C ASP A 15 12.32 -4.42 5.00
N GLN A 16 11.38 -3.69 5.62
CA GLN A 16 10.49 -4.27 6.59
C GLN A 16 9.39 -5.02 5.84
N ILE A 17 9.31 -6.32 6.14
CA ILE A 17 8.23 -7.17 5.65
C ILE A 17 6.92 -6.67 6.26
N VAL A 18 6.02 -6.16 5.41
CA VAL A 18 4.74 -5.60 5.87
C VAL A 18 3.70 -6.69 6.10
N ASP A 19 3.77 -7.77 5.31
CA ASP A 19 2.92 -8.94 5.48
C ASP A 19 3.70 -10.25 5.34
N PHE A 20 3.24 -11.31 6.03
CA PHE A 20 3.90 -12.62 6.03
C PHE A 20 4.08 -13.24 4.64
N ALA A 21 3.25 -12.90 3.66
CA ALA A 21 3.40 -13.41 2.29
C ALA A 21 4.36 -12.57 1.44
N ARG A 22 5.01 -11.54 2.02
CA ARG A 22 5.96 -10.64 1.36
C ARG A 22 5.37 -10.01 0.10
N ARG A 23 4.05 -9.81 0.08
CA ARG A 23 3.29 -9.15 -1.00
C ARG A 23 3.39 -7.63 -0.87
N PHE A 24 3.58 -7.14 0.34
CA PHE A 24 3.88 -5.76 0.66
C PHE A 24 5.24 -5.69 1.35
N VAL A 25 6.04 -4.72 0.93
CA VAL A 25 7.33 -4.41 1.54
C VAL A 25 7.37 -2.92 1.82
N MET A 26 8.10 -2.54 2.87
CA MET A 26 8.35 -1.15 3.17
C MET A 26 9.61 -0.71 2.44
N GLU A 27 9.43 0.13 1.42
CA GLU A 27 10.51 0.68 0.62
C GLU A 27 10.60 2.18 0.90
N ASN A 28 11.72 2.64 1.46
CA ASN A 28 11.93 4.05 1.84
C ASN A 28 10.82 4.61 2.77
N GLY A 29 10.29 3.77 3.67
CA GLY A 29 9.20 4.14 4.58
C GLY A 29 7.82 4.19 3.93
N VAL A 30 7.69 3.71 2.69
CA VAL A 30 6.43 3.62 1.96
C VAL A 30 6.08 2.17 1.71
N GLU A 31 4.85 1.76 2.03
CA GLU A 31 4.37 0.43 1.69
C GLU A 31 4.21 0.33 0.16
N VAL A 32 5.00 -0.53 -0.46
CA VAL A 32 4.96 -0.82 -1.89
C VAL A 32 4.54 -2.26 -2.15
N PHE A 33 3.92 -2.48 -3.29
CA PHE A 33 3.65 -3.81 -3.78
C PHE A 33 4.96 -4.51 -4.14
N ASN A 34 5.12 -5.77 -3.73
CA ASN A 34 6.27 -6.61 -4.10
C ASN A 34 5.89 -7.72 -5.09
N PHE A 35 4.69 -7.67 -5.67
CA PHE A 35 4.18 -8.68 -6.60
C PHE A 35 3.44 -8.07 -7.79
N GLY A 36 3.24 -8.90 -8.82
CA GLY A 36 2.42 -8.57 -9.99
C GLY A 36 2.94 -7.39 -10.82
N LYS A 37 2.05 -6.82 -11.64
CA LYS A 37 2.36 -5.67 -12.52
C LYS A 37 2.61 -4.35 -11.78
N HIS A 38 2.30 -4.30 -10.48
CA HIS A 38 2.47 -3.13 -9.62
C HIS A 38 3.68 -3.24 -8.71
N LYS A 39 4.56 -4.24 -8.88
CA LYS A 39 5.78 -4.38 -8.10
C LYS A 39 6.61 -3.07 -8.10
N GLY A 40 7.02 -2.62 -6.92
CA GLY A 40 7.74 -1.36 -6.68
C GLY A 40 6.83 -0.12 -6.65
N LYS A 41 5.51 -0.26 -6.83
CA LYS A 41 4.58 0.89 -6.76
C LYS A 41 3.99 1.05 -5.36
N PRO A 42 3.81 2.29 -4.88
CA PRO A 42 3.17 2.57 -3.60
C PRO A 42 1.74 2.01 -3.56
N VAL A 43 1.41 1.30 -2.48
CA VAL A 43 0.08 0.71 -2.29
C VAL A 43 -0.98 1.79 -2.30
N THR A 44 -0.76 2.87 -1.55
CA THR A 44 -1.65 4.03 -1.47
C THR A 44 -1.93 4.66 -2.83
N LEU A 45 -0.93 4.73 -3.70
CA LEU A 45 -1.05 5.32 -5.03
C LEU A 45 -1.92 4.45 -5.95
N VAL A 46 -1.67 3.14 -5.98
CA VAL A 46 -2.45 2.20 -6.80
C VAL A 46 -3.90 2.14 -6.31
N LEU A 47 -4.16 2.08 -5.00
CA LEU A 47 -5.53 2.07 -4.49
C LEU A 47 -6.28 3.38 -4.79
N LYS A 48 -5.56 4.51 -4.83
CA LYS A 48 -6.13 5.81 -5.19
C LYS A 48 -6.41 5.95 -6.68
N GLN A 49 -5.54 5.41 -7.55
CA GLN A 49 -5.73 5.43 -9.00
C GLN A 49 -6.72 4.35 -9.48
N GLU A 50 -6.66 3.17 -8.87
CA GLU A 50 -7.41 1.97 -9.25
C GLU A 50 -8.11 1.39 -8.00
N PRO A 51 -9.22 1.99 -7.53
CA PRO A 51 -9.97 1.45 -6.38
C PRO A 51 -10.50 0.04 -6.63
N GLN A 52 -10.68 -0.35 -7.89
CA GLN A 52 -11.05 -1.71 -8.31
C GLN A 52 -9.99 -2.75 -7.91
N TYR A 53 -8.72 -2.34 -7.82
CA TYR A 53 -7.62 -3.21 -7.43
C TYR A 53 -7.76 -3.65 -5.96
N TYR A 54 -8.30 -2.77 -5.10
CA TYR A 54 -8.65 -3.11 -3.72
C TYR A 54 -9.66 -4.25 -3.68
N ASP A 55 -10.76 -4.10 -4.42
CA ASP A 55 -11.85 -5.10 -4.47
C ASP A 55 -11.36 -6.44 -5.03
N TRP A 56 -10.53 -6.40 -6.08
CA TRP A 56 -9.87 -7.59 -6.63
C TRP A 56 -9.00 -8.31 -5.58
N MET A 57 -8.19 -7.57 -4.80
CA MET A 57 -7.39 -8.19 -3.73
C MET A 57 -8.25 -8.72 -2.57
N MET A 58 -9.34 -8.03 -2.22
CA MET A 58 -10.27 -8.46 -1.19
C MET A 58 -11.01 -9.75 -1.58
N LYS A 59 -11.43 -9.86 -2.84
CA LYS A 59 -12.10 -11.05 -3.39
C LYS A 59 -11.13 -12.16 -3.78
N GLY A 60 -9.89 -11.81 -4.09
CA GLY A 60 -8.86 -12.77 -4.50
C GLY A 60 -8.40 -13.68 -3.37
N ASP A 61 -7.66 -14.72 -3.75
CA ASP A 61 -7.01 -15.65 -2.84
C ASP A 61 -5.72 -15.04 -2.26
N PHE A 62 -5.93 -14.11 -1.32
CA PHE A 62 -4.87 -13.46 -0.55
C PHE A 62 -4.99 -13.89 0.91
N PRO A 63 -3.86 -14.10 1.61
CA PRO A 63 -3.87 -14.35 3.04
C PRO A 63 -4.62 -13.24 3.79
N LEU A 64 -5.33 -13.61 4.85
CA LEU A 64 -6.10 -12.66 5.65
C LEU A 64 -5.24 -11.49 6.13
N HIS A 65 -3.99 -11.76 6.54
CA HIS A 65 -3.06 -10.73 6.98
C HIS A 65 -2.73 -9.71 5.87
N THR A 66 -2.53 -10.17 4.63
CA THR A 66 -2.33 -9.30 3.47
C THR A 66 -3.56 -8.42 3.23
N LYS A 67 -4.77 -9.00 3.33
CA LYS A 67 -6.01 -8.23 3.20
C LYS A 67 -6.15 -7.18 4.31
N GLN A 68 -5.92 -7.55 5.56
CA GLN A 68 -5.95 -6.64 6.71
C GLN A 68 -4.97 -5.48 6.55
N LYS A 69 -3.73 -5.76 6.13
CA LYS A 69 -2.73 -4.72 5.86
C LYS A 69 -3.15 -3.77 4.74
N LEU A 70 -3.74 -4.30 3.66
CA LEU A 70 -4.26 -3.47 2.58
C LEU A 70 -5.31 -2.47 3.08
N THR A 71 -6.26 -2.94 3.89
CA THR A 71 -7.30 -2.10 4.49
C THR A 71 -6.72 -1.09 5.49
N GLU A 72 -5.73 -1.49 6.30
CA GLU A 72 -5.04 -0.60 7.24
C GLU A 72 -4.34 0.56 6.52
N ILE A 73 -3.61 0.26 5.45
CA ILE A 73 -2.91 1.26 4.62
C ILE A 73 -3.92 2.24 4.00
N LEU A 74 -5.04 1.71 3.46
CA LEU A 74 -6.10 2.54 2.89
C LEU A 74 -6.72 3.47 3.94
N ASN A 75 -7.12 2.93 5.09
CA ASN A 75 -7.72 3.71 6.18
C ASN A 75 -6.77 4.81 6.67
N ARG A 76 -5.48 4.52 6.87
CA ARG A 76 -4.47 5.52 7.23
C ARG A 76 -4.37 6.66 6.20
N THR A 77 -4.44 6.30 4.93
CA THR A 77 -4.39 7.27 3.83
C THR A 77 -5.63 8.17 3.81
N LEU A 78 -6.81 7.61 4.10
CA LEU A 78 -8.06 8.35 4.19
C LEU A 78 -8.11 9.26 5.43
N LEU A 79 -7.63 8.77 6.59
CA LEU A 79 -7.65 9.48 7.87
C LEU A 79 -6.66 10.65 7.94
N LYS A 80 -5.50 10.56 7.27
CA LYS A 80 -4.51 11.65 7.19
C LYS A 80 -4.98 12.87 6.36
N LYS A 81 -6.17 12.83 5.76
CA LYS A 81 -6.68 13.91 4.90
C LYS A 81 -7.48 14.99 5.66
N ASN A 82 -7.39 15.05 6.99
CA ASN A 82 -8.01 16.10 7.81
C ASN A 82 -6.96 16.94 8.52
#